data_AF-A0A626RE49-F1
#
_entry.id   AF-A0A626RE49-F1
#
_cell.length_a   1.000
_cell.length_b   1.000
_cell.length_c   1.000
_cell.angle_alpha   90.00
_cell.angle_beta   90.00
_cell.angle_gamma   90.00
#
_symmetry.space_group_name_H-M   'P 1'
#
loop_
_entity.id
_entity.type
_entity.pdbx_description
1 polymer ?
#
loop_
_entity_poly.entity_id
_entity_poly.type
_entity_poly.pdbx_seq_one_letter_code
_entity_poly.pdbx_strand_id
1 'polypeptide(L)' 'SADRNIASVSPIPVLILHGTADHVIPWQDSEKLYALAREPKQKIFIPDGDHIDAFSGRYANLYRDAMIKFIQTALSAK' A
#
# COMPACT_ATOMS: atom_id res chain seq x y z
N SER A 1 -12.89 7.75 9.87
CA SER A 1 -11.43 7.67 9.72
C SER A 1 -11.06 6.33 9.08
N ALA A 2 -9.87 6.23 8.48
CA ALA A 2 -9.47 5.06 7.68
C ALA A 2 -9.44 3.75 8.50
N ASP A 3 -8.90 3.81 9.72
CA ASP A 3 -8.86 2.72 10.71
C ASP A 3 -10.25 2.11 11.00
N ARG A 4 -11.30 2.94 11.08
CA ARG A 4 -12.67 2.47 11.34
C ARG A 4 -13.32 1.76 10.15
N ASN A 5 -12.84 1.99 8.93
CA ASN A 5 -13.51 1.56 7.70
C ASN A 5 -12.70 0.56 6.87
N ILE A 6 -11.38 0.44 7.09
CA ILE A 6 -10.51 -0.38 6.24
C ILE A 6 -10.95 -1.85 6.17
N ALA A 7 -11.52 -2.39 7.25
CA ALA A 7 -12.03 -3.76 7.29
C ALA A 7 -13.24 -4.00 6.35
N SER A 8 -14.04 -2.96 6.06
CA SER A 8 -15.24 -3.08 5.21
C SER A 8 -14.93 -3.02 3.72
N VAL A 9 -13.68 -2.78 3.33
CA VAL A 9 -13.26 -2.80 1.91
C VAL A 9 -13.28 -4.21 1.35
N SER A 10 -12.99 -5.21 2.18
CA SER A 10 -13.15 -6.63 1.81
C SER A 10 -14.58 -6.91 1.31
N PRO A 11 -14.75 -7.69 0.23
CA PRO A 11 -13.75 -8.57 -0.37
C PRO A 11 -12.94 -7.92 -1.51
N ILE A 12 -13.01 -6.60 -1.71
CA ILE A 12 -12.22 -5.91 -2.73
C ILE A 12 -10.73 -5.97 -2.30
N PRO A 13 -9.80 -6.42 -3.18
CA PRO A 13 -8.38 -6.46 -2.85
C PRO A 13 -7.82 -5.09 -2.47
N VAL A 14 -7.00 -5.06 -1.42
CA VAL A 14 -6.36 -3.83 -0.91
C VAL A 14 -4.84 -3.94 -1.02
N LEU A 15 -4.20 -2.90 -1.56
CA LEU A 15 -2.77 -2.68 -1.48
C LEU A 15 -2.49 -1.45 -0.61
N ILE A 16 -1.70 -1.63 0.44
CA ILE A 16 -1.12 -0.53 1.23
C ILE A 16 0.33 -0.33 0.77
N LEU A 17 0.66 0.88 0.32
CA LEU A 17 1.99 1.20 -0.15
C LEU A 17 2.47 2.47 0.53
N HIS A 18 3.66 2.44 1.14
CA HIS A 18 4.14 3.53 2.00
C HIS A 18 5.68 3.61 2.05
N GLY A 19 6.25 4.81 2.05
CA GLY A 19 7.70 5.05 2.20
C GLY A 19 8.13 5.16 3.68
N THR A 20 9.13 4.39 4.11
CA THR A 20 9.52 4.32 5.54
C THR A 20 10.19 5.58 6.09
N ALA A 21 10.57 6.52 5.22
CA ALA A 21 11.10 7.83 5.59
C ALA A 21 10.06 8.97 5.37
N ASP A 22 8.78 8.64 5.22
CA ASP A 22 7.71 9.65 5.13
C ASP A 22 7.67 10.51 6.40
N HIS A 23 8.01 11.79 6.23
CA HIS A 23 8.04 12.77 7.31
C HIS A 23 6.69 13.49 7.53
N VAL A 24 5.71 13.27 6.65
CA VAL A 24 4.38 13.88 6.70
C VAL A 24 3.40 12.96 7.42
N ILE A 25 3.43 11.66 7.11
CA ILE A 25 2.57 10.64 7.73
C ILE A 25 3.45 9.49 8.21
N PRO A 26 3.45 9.14 9.51
CA PRO A 26 4.21 8.00 10.00
C PRO A 26 3.78 6.68 9.33
N TRP A 27 4.73 5.95 8.75
CA TRP A 27 4.46 4.68 8.06
C TRP A 27 3.83 3.59 8.94
N GLN A 28 4.00 3.70 10.27
CA GLN A 28 3.35 2.83 11.25
C GLN A 28 1.82 2.95 11.22
N ASP A 29 1.26 4.06 10.76
CA ASP A 29 -0.18 4.16 10.54
C ASP A 29 -0.64 3.23 9.41
N SER A 30 0.16 3.08 8.36
CA SER A 30 -0.07 2.07 7.32
C SER A 30 0.06 0.63 7.86
N GLU A 31 0.94 0.38 8.84
CA GLU A 31 0.97 -0.93 9.52
C GLU A 31 -0.32 -1.21 10.30
N LYS A 32 -0.82 -0.23 11.06
CA LYS A 32 -2.10 -0.35 11.78
C LYS A 32 -3.24 -0.62 10.82
N LEU A 33 -3.31 0.11 9.70
CA LEU A 33 -4.34 -0.10 8.68
C LEU A 33 -4.24 -1.51 8.06
N TYR A 34 -3.03 -2.00 7.78
CA TYR A 34 -2.83 -3.35 7.25
C TYR A 34 -3.27 -4.43 8.22
N ALA A 35 -3.01 -4.26 9.52
CA ALA A 35 -3.47 -5.18 10.56
C ALA A 35 -5.00 -5.24 10.63
N LEU A 36 -5.67 -4.09 10.51
CA LEU A 36 -7.14 -3.97 10.55
C LEU A 36 -7.84 -4.42 9.27
N ALA A 37 -7.17 -4.34 8.11
CA ALA A 37 -7.72 -4.80 6.84
C ALA A 37 -8.01 -6.30 6.83
N ARG A 38 -9.05 -6.72 6.11
CA ARG A 38 -9.36 -8.14 5.86
C ARG A 38 -8.80 -8.60 4.52
N GLU A 39 -8.66 -9.90 4.33
CA GLU A 39 -8.20 -10.47 3.06
C GLU A 39 -9.21 -10.21 1.92
N PRO A 40 -8.74 -10.12 0.65
CA PRO A 40 -7.35 -10.20 0.22
C PRO A 40 -6.59 -8.87 0.37
N LYS A 41 -5.43 -8.90 1.04
CA LYS A 41 -4.63 -7.68 1.29
C LYS A 41 -3.13 -7.87 1.05
N GLN A 42 -2.48 -6.80 0.60
CA GLN A 42 -1.04 -6.73 0.38
C GLN A 42 -0.47 -5.44 0.97
N LYS A 43 0.81 -5.47 1.36
CA LYS A 43 1.55 -4.27 1.76
C LYS A 43 2.93 -4.22 1.13
N ILE A 44 3.39 -3.01 0.81
CA ILE A 44 4.72 -2.73 0.31
C ILE A 44 5.26 -1.51 1.05
N PHE A 45 6.37 -1.70 1.74
CA PHE A 45 7.10 -0.61 2.37
C PHE A 45 8.41 -0.36 1.65
N ILE A 46 8.67 0.91 1.38
CA ILE A 46 9.82 1.32 0.57
C ILE A 46 10.87 1.89 1.52
N PRO A 47 12.00 1.18 1.69
CA PRO A 47 13.12 1.68 2.48
C PRO A 47 13.50 3.07 1.98
N ASP A 48 13.62 4.02 2.90
CA ASP A 48 14.05 5.39 2.62
C ASP A 48 13.21 6.16 1.58
N GLY A 49 11.97 5.72 1.33
CA GLY A 49 11.00 6.46 0.51
C GLY A 49 10.32 7.55 1.34
N ASP A 50 10.25 8.77 0.82
CA ASP A 50 9.52 9.90 1.41
C ASP A 50 8.06 9.96 0.90
N HIS A 51 7.26 10.91 1.42
CA HIS A 51 5.83 11.04 1.19
C HIS A 51 5.41 11.07 -0.30
N ILE A 52 6.21 11.70 -1.15
CA ILE A 52 5.92 11.91 -2.58
C ILE A 52 6.85 11.12 -3.51
N ASP A 53 7.66 10.21 -2.97
CA ASP A 53 8.65 9.47 -3.73
C ASP A 53 8.05 8.43 -4.68
N ALA A 54 6.75 8.17 -4.55
CA ALA A 54 5.96 7.27 -5.39
C ALA A 54 6.09 7.47 -6.88
N PHE A 55 6.30 8.72 -7.28
CA PHE A 55 6.43 9.10 -8.67
C PHE A 55 7.78 9.75 -8.96
N SER A 56 8.70 9.70 -8.00
CA SER A 56 10.08 10.16 -8.20
C SER A 56 10.85 9.18 -9.09
N GLY A 57 11.81 9.69 -9.86
CA GLY A 57 12.68 8.84 -10.69
C GLY A 57 13.47 7.78 -9.90
N ARG A 58 13.65 7.97 -8.58
CA ARG A 58 14.40 7.07 -7.70
C ARG A 58 13.70 5.72 -7.50
N TYR A 59 12.37 5.72 -7.39
CA TYR A 59 11.60 4.52 -7.09
C TYR A 59 10.46 4.23 -8.08
N ALA A 60 10.25 5.07 -9.10
CA ALA A 60 9.12 4.95 -10.04
C ALA A 60 8.91 3.54 -10.60
N ASN A 61 9.99 2.81 -10.93
CA ASN A 61 9.87 1.45 -11.44
C ASN A 61 9.38 0.47 -10.36
N LEU A 62 9.90 0.56 -9.13
CA LEU A 62 9.44 -0.27 -8.02
C LEU A 62 7.95 -0.05 -7.72
N TYR A 63 7.50 1.20 -7.68
CA TYR A 63 6.08 1.54 -7.48
C TYR A 63 5.21 1.03 -8.62
N ARG A 64 5.65 1.22 -9.86
CA ARG A 64 4.92 0.79 -11.06
C ARG A 64 4.78 -0.73 -11.09
N ASP A 65 5.87 -1.47 -10.91
CA ASP A 65 5.88 -2.93 -11.00
C ASP A 65 5.03 -3.55 -9.89
N ALA A 66 5.13 -3.01 -8.68
CA ALA A 66 4.28 -3.36 -7.55
C ALA A 66 2.78 -3.17 -7.86
N MET A 67 2.40 -2.00 -8.39
CA MET A 67 1.03 -1.69 -8.74
C MET A 67 0.49 -2.59 -9.84
N ILE A 68 1.27 -2.81 -10.91
CA ILE A 68 0.90 -3.70 -12.03
C ILE A 68 0.69 -5.12 -11.51
N LYS A 69 1.63 -5.65 -10.71
CA LYS A 69 1.52 -6.98 -10.12
C LYS A 69 0.28 -7.12 -9.23
N PHE A 70 -0.02 -6.11 -8.41
CA PHE A 70 -1.22 -6.10 -7.59
C PHE A 70 -2.49 -6.16 -8.44
N ILE A 71 -2.61 -5.29 -9.45
CA ILE A 71 -3.79 -5.26 -10.34
C ILE A 71 -3.95 -6.60 -11.06
N GLN A 72 -2.87 -7.15 -11.62
CA GLN A 72 -2.90 -8.47 -12.28
C GLN A 72 -3.37 -9.57 -11.33
N THR A 73 -2.81 -9.62 -10.11
CA THR A 73 -3.19 -10.61 -9.10
C THR A 73 -4.66 -10.46 -8.70
N ALA A 74 -5.11 -9.23 -8.46
CA ALA A 74 -6.49 -8.92 -8.08
C ALA A 74 -7.51 -9.29 -9.17
N LEU A 75 -7.16 -9.13 -10.44
CA LEU A 75 -8.02 -9.48 -11.58
C LEU A 75 -8.02 -10.98 -11.90
N SER A 76 -6.89 -11.66 -11.70
CA SER A 76 -6.77 -13.11 -11.93
C SER A 76 -7.37 -13.97 -10.81
N ALA A 77 -7.63 -13.39 -9.63
CA ALA A 77 -8.28 -14.08 -8.50
C ALA A 77 -9.82 -14.15 -8.60
N LYS A 78 -10.39 -13.73 -9.73
CA LYS A 78 -11.82 -13.87 -10.05
C LYS A 78 -12.14 -15.18 -10.75
#